data_AF-A0A1I7SKK8-F1
#
_entry.id   AF-A0A1I7SKK8-F1
#
_cell.length_a   1.000
_cell.length_b   1.000
_cell.length_c   1.000
_cell.angle_alpha   90.00
_cell.angle_beta   90.00
_cell.angle_gamma   90.00
#
_symmetry.space_group_name_H-M   'P 1'
#
loop_
_entity.id
_entity.type
_entity.pdbx_description
1 polymer ?
#
loop_
_entity_poly.entity_id
_entity_poly.type
_entity_poly.pdbx_seq_one_letter_code
_entity_poly.pdbx_strand_id
1 'polypeptide(L)'
;ESHTRSPSPSFRLWLSAEPDNQFPAVPLQDALKIAYETPPGIKHNISGTLKQWIDVEANSGKSELELKTQFLLAWFHAIIQERRTCIPQGWLKFYEFNSNDLRVARQVLDVMGSKNGYNWEAIRGFIEDAIYGGRIENQLDIGVLSAYLDKFLSQKMVMSRDGELDSNLRMPEAKSMNEWLDFVKNMIPEEDKPSLFGLPENLGATYELEQSRQTINSLRSMQKYSRSSTLEAFSQWAKKLQPVLAFWKRLHQQNDLLQAELKDSDSTDPIIDMLNTEMHFGIGVKKIHSKL
;
A
#
# COMPACT_ATOMS: atom_id res chain seq x y z
N GLU A 1 -14.15 -26.00 -41.74
CA GLU A 1 -13.17 -27.07 -41.44
C GLU A 1 -12.61 -26.82 -40.05
N SER A 2 -12.90 -27.73 -39.12
CA SER A 2 -12.51 -27.61 -37.71
C SER A 2 -11.04 -27.99 -37.54
N HIS A 3 -10.20 -27.04 -37.12
CA HIS A 3 -8.81 -27.29 -36.74
C HIS A 3 -8.74 -28.05 -35.41
N THR A 4 -9.07 -29.34 -35.40
CA THR A 4 -8.79 -30.26 -34.29
C THR A 4 -7.41 -30.90 -34.51
N ARG A 5 -6.35 -30.08 -34.54
CA ARG A 5 -4.99 -30.62 -34.30
C ARG A 5 -4.82 -30.72 -32.79
N SER A 6 -4.72 -31.94 -32.29
CA SER A 6 -4.27 -32.18 -30.92
C SER A 6 -2.90 -31.52 -30.75
N PRO A 7 -2.69 -30.71 -29.69
CA PRO A 7 -1.41 -30.08 -29.45
C PRO A 7 -0.33 -31.14 -29.23
N SER A 8 0.93 -30.82 -29.57
CA SER A 8 2.05 -31.73 -29.28
C SER A 8 2.17 -31.96 -27.77
N PRO A 9 2.70 -33.11 -27.31
CA PRO A 9 2.94 -33.37 -25.89
C PRO A 9 3.85 -32.32 -25.19
N SER A 10 4.69 -31.64 -25.97
CA SER A 10 5.60 -30.57 -25.53
C SER A 10 4.97 -29.18 -25.51
N PHE A 11 3.78 -28.99 -26.07
CA PHE A 11 3.12 -27.69 -26.10
C PHE A 11 2.77 -27.22 -24.68
N ARG A 12 2.99 -25.92 -24.41
CA ARG A 12 2.59 -25.24 -23.18
C ARG A 12 1.96 -23.90 -23.55
N LEU A 13 0.82 -23.58 -22.93
CA LEU A 13 0.16 -22.29 -23.05
C LEU A 13 0.33 -21.53 -21.74
N TRP A 14 0.89 -20.33 -21.81
CA TRP A 14 1.04 -19.42 -20.68
C TRP A 14 0.08 -18.25 -20.87
N LEU A 15 -0.76 -17.99 -19.88
CA LEU A 15 -1.69 -16.87 -19.87
C LEU A 15 -1.37 -15.98 -18.67
N SER A 16 -1.40 -14.67 -18.87
CA SER A 16 -1.31 -13.67 -17.80
C SER A 16 -2.55 -12.79 -17.90
N ALA A 17 -3.22 -12.60 -16.77
CA ALA A 17 -4.44 -11.80 -16.67
C ALA A 17 -4.53 -11.20 -15.26
N GLU A 18 -5.04 -9.99 -15.16
CA GLU A 18 -5.43 -9.39 -13.89
C GLU A 18 -6.77 -9.97 -13.40
N PRO A 19 -7.09 -9.90 -12.09
CA PRO A 19 -8.36 -10.37 -11.58
C PRO A 19 -9.55 -9.64 -12.23
N ASP A 20 -10.36 -10.37 -12.99
CA ASP A 20 -11.58 -9.85 -13.62
C ASP A 20 -12.76 -10.82 -13.38
N ASN A 21 -13.85 -10.28 -12.83
CA ASN A 21 -15.08 -11.02 -12.56
C ASN A 21 -15.81 -11.46 -13.84
N GLN A 22 -15.45 -10.90 -15.01
CA GLN A 22 -16.01 -11.27 -16.31
C GLN A 22 -15.17 -12.31 -17.06
N PHE A 23 -14.04 -12.74 -16.50
CA PHE A 23 -13.18 -13.72 -17.16
C PHE A 23 -13.90 -15.08 -17.31
N PRO A 24 -13.87 -15.71 -18.50
CA PRO A 24 -14.57 -16.97 -18.73
C PRO A 24 -14.14 -18.09 -17.78
N ALA A 25 -15.11 -18.73 -17.12
CA ALA A 25 -14.84 -19.78 -16.14
C ALA A 25 -14.27 -21.07 -16.76
N VAL A 26 -14.60 -21.37 -18.02
CA VAL A 26 -14.21 -22.61 -18.71
C VAL A 26 -12.69 -22.81 -18.76
N PRO A 27 -11.89 -21.90 -19.35
CA PRO A 27 -10.43 -22.06 -19.35
C PRO A 27 -9.82 -22.05 -17.94
N LEU A 28 -10.48 -21.42 -16.96
CA LEU A 28 -10.02 -21.42 -15.57
C LEU A 28 -10.21 -22.78 -14.87
N GLN A 29 -11.15 -23.62 -15.30
CA GLN A 29 -11.32 -24.94 -14.69
C GLN A 29 -10.17 -25.88 -15.03
N ASP A 30 -9.62 -25.76 -16.25
CA ASP A 30 -8.57 -26.64 -16.78
C ASP A 30 -7.16 -26.03 -16.69
N ALA A 31 -7.01 -24.79 -16.22
CA ALA A 31 -5.72 -24.11 -16.08
C ALA A 31 -5.10 -24.27 -14.68
N LEU A 32 -3.77 -24.38 -14.64
CA LEU A 32 -2.99 -24.17 -13.42
C LEU A 32 -2.96 -22.68 -13.09
N LYS A 33 -3.54 -22.29 -11.96
CA LYS A 33 -3.60 -20.90 -11.50
C LYS A 33 -2.42 -20.61 -10.58
N ILE A 34 -1.64 -19.60 -10.91
CA ILE A 34 -0.50 -19.14 -10.12
C ILE A 34 -0.70 -17.65 -9.87
N ALA A 35 -0.79 -17.27 -8.60
CA ALA A 35 -0.71 -15.88 -8.20
C ALA A 35 0.77 -15.52 -8.01
N TYR A 36 1.27 -14.53 -8.75
CA TYR A 36 2.62 -14.01 -8.60
C TYR A 36 2.58 -12.74 -7.77
N GLU A 37 2.66 -12.91 -6.45
CA GLU A 37 2.66 -11.82 -5.49
C GLU A 37 3.96 -11.83 -4.70
N THR A 38 4.47 -10.65 -4.34
CA THR A 38 5.60 -10.56 -3.41
C THR A 38 5.16 -11.12 -2.06
N PRO A 39 5.89 -12.08 -1.47
CA PRO A 39 5.54 -12.62 -0.17
C PRO A 39 5.48 -11.47 0.85
N PRO A 40 4.40 -11.38 1.64
CA PRO A 40 4.22 -10.28 2.57
C PRO A 40 5.31 -10.31 3.65
N GLY A 41 5.63 -9.13 4.15
CA GLY A 41 6.55 -8.95 5.26
C GLY A 41 7.92 -8.45 4.85
N ILE A 42 8.47 -7.54 5.64
CA ILE A 42 9.79 -6.92 5.42
C ILE A 42 10.87 -8.00 5.29
N LYS A 43 10.83 -9.03 6.14
CA LYS A 43 11.79 -10.13 6.15
C LYS A 43 11.87 -10.85 4.80
N HIS A 44 10.72 -11.20 4.23
CA HIS A 44 10.65 -11.93 2.96
C HIS A 44 11.07 -11.06 1.79
N ASN A 45 10.65 -9.79 1.80
CA ASN A 45 10.97 -8.81 0.79
C ASN A 45 12.50 -8.58 0.68
N ILE A 46 13.14 -8.29 1.81
CA ILE A 46 14.60 -8.09 1.87
C ILE A 46 15.32 -9.41 1.53
N SER A 47 14.90 -10.54 2.11
CA SER A 47 15.54 -11.84 1.85
C SER A 47 15.49 -12.22 0.37
N GLY A 48 14.36 -11.98 -0.31
CA GLY A 48 14.21 -12.22 -1.74
C GLY A 48 15.14 -11.33 -2.56
N THR A 49 15.18 -10.04 -2.23
CA THR A 49 16.08 -9.06 -2.87
C THR A 49 17.55 -9.45 -2.72
N LEU A 50 18.00 -9.78 -1.50
CA LEU A 50 19.39 -10.12 -1.23
C LEU A 50 19.80 -11.42 -1.93
N LYS A 51 18.94 -12.46 -1.94
CA LYS A 51 19.21 -13.70 -2.67
C LYS A 51 19.40 -13.43 -4.17
N GLN A 52 18.50 -12.64 -4.77
CA GLN A 52 18.60 -12.27 -6.18
C GLN A 52 19.93 -11.57 -6.48
N TRP A 53 20.40 -10.68 -5.59
CA TRP A 53 21.67 -9.99 -5.78
C TRP A 53 22.88 -10.90 -5.57
N ILE A 54 22.85 -11.80 -4.59
CA ILE A 54 23.91 -12.79 -4.35
C ILE A 54 24.10 -13.68 -5.58
N ASP A 55 23.00 -14.18 -6.16
CA ASP A 55 23.04 -15.05 -7.34
C ASP A 55 23.65 -14.35 -8.57
N VAL A 56 23.38 -13.04 -8.72
CA VAL A 56 23.91 -12.24 -9.83
C VAL A 56 25.36 -11.79 -9.59
N GLU A 57 25.77 -11.59 -8.34
CA GLU A 57 26.99 -10.86 -7.98
C GLU A 57 28.00 -11.65 -7.13
N ALA A 58 27.96 -12.98 -7.19
CA ALA A 58 28.82 -13.86 -6.39
C ALA A 58 30.34 -13.52 -6.45
N ASN A 59 30.81 -12.66 -7.37
CA ASN A 59 32.20 -12.20 -7.48
C ASN A 59 32.34 -10.70 -7.87
N SER A 60 31.44 -9.81 -7.45
CA SER A 60 31.47 -8.39 -7.91
C SER A 60 32.63 -7.55 -7.35
N GLY A 61 33.35 -8.02 -6.32
CA GLY A 61 34.48 -7.29 -5.72
C GLY A 61 34.08 -5.97 -5.04
N LYS A 62 32.78 -5.78 -4.74
CA LYS A 62 32.23 -4.61 -4.06
C LYS A 62 32.82 -4.48 -2.65
N SER A 63 33.13 -3.25 -2.25
CA SER A 63 33.59 -2.91 -0.91
C SER A 63 32.49 -3.10 0.14
N GLU A 64 32.88 -3.23 1.42
CA GLU A 64 31.93 -3.34 2.54
C GLU A 64 30.94 -2.15 2.57
N LEU A 65 31.42 -0.97 2.17
CA LEU A 65 30.60 0.25 2.09
C LEU A 65 29.52 0.15 1.01
N GLU A 66 29.87 -0.35 -0.18
CA GLU A 66 28.93 -0.54 -1.28
C GLU A 66 27.88 -1.61 -0.94
N LEU A 67 28.30 -2.73 -0.34
CA LEU A 67 27.41 -3.80 0.10
C LEU A 67 26.42 -3.30 1.15
N LYS A 68 26.90 -2.52 2.13
CA LYS A 68 26.04 -1.91 3.15
C LYS A 68 25.06 -0.91 2.55
N THR A 69 25.50 -0.09 1.60
CA THR A 69 24.62 0.87 0.92
C THR A 69 23.52 0.17 0.14
N GLN A 70 23.83 -0.93 -0.55
CA GLN A 70 22.84 -1.76 -1.23
C GLN A 70 21.86 -2.40 -0.25
N PHE A 71 22.35 -2.93 0.88
CA PHE A 71 21.49 -3.46 1.93
C PHE A 71 20.50 -2.38 2.43
N LEU A 72 20.97 -1.16 2.69
CA LEU A 72 20.11 -0.04 3.10
C LEU A 72 19.07 0.34 2.03
N LEU A 73 19.41 0.24 0.75
CA LEU A 73 18.45 0.42 -0.34
C LEU A 73 17.39 -0.69 -0.35
N ALA A 74 17.78 -1.95 -0.16
CA ALA A 74 16.83 -3.06 -0.05
C ALA A 74 15.90 -2.90 1.16
N TRP A 75 16.46 -2.46 2.29
CA TRP A 75 15.72 -2.13 3.51
C TRP A 75 14.69 -1.03 3.27
N PHE A 76 15.13 0.08 2.68
CA PHE A 76 14.25 1.19 2.30
C PHE A 76 13.11 0.72 1.38
N HIS A 77 13.44 -0.03 0.33
CA HIS A 77 12.45 -0.53 -0.64
C HIS A 77 11.40 -1.43 0.01
N ALA A 78 11.83 -2.35 0.88
CA ALA A 78 10.92 -3.22 1.62
C ALA A 78 9.97 -2.43 2.51
N ILE A 79 10.48 -1.42 3.24
CA ILE A 79 9.62 -0.58 4.09
C ILE A 79 8.56 0.14 3.27
N ILE A 80 8.93 0.85 2.21
CA ILE A 80 7.95 1.63 1.43
C ILE A 80 6.91 0.75 0.73
N GLN A 81 7.29 -0.47 0.34
CA GLN A 81 6.39 -1.46 -0.22
C GLN A 81 5.42 -1.98 0.84
N GLU A 82 5.90 -2.50 1.97
CA GLU A 82 5.03 -3.08 3.00
C GLU A 82 4.17 -2.01 3.70
N ARG A 83 4.60 -0.76 3.72
CA ARG A 83 3.82 0.38 4.26
C ARG A 83 2.49 0.62 3.53
N ARG A 84 2.30 0.07 2.33
CA ARG A 84 1.00 0.06 1.61
C ARG A 84 -0.09 -0.78 2.27
N THR A 85 0.27 -1.65 3.22
CA THR A 85 -0.70 -2.43 4.03
C THR A 85 -1.49 -1.54 5.00
N CYS A 86 -0.97 -0.35 5.31
CA CYS A 86 -1.46 0.52 6.39
C CYS A 86 -2.21 1.76 5.89
N ILE A 87 -2.91 1.71 4.75
CA ILE A 87 -3.62 2.89 4.19
C ILE A 87 -4.84 3.24 5.05
N PRO A 88 -5.09 4.52 5.42
CA PRO A 88 -4.40 5.73 4.96
C PRO A 88 -3.24 6.23 5.85
N GLN A 89 -2.90 5.51 6.93
CA GLN A 89 -1.92 5.96 7.94
C GLN A 89 -0.46 5.78 7.50
N GLY A 90 -0.21 4.74 6.71
CA GLY A 90 1.01 4.59 5.93
C GLY A 90 1.00 5.62 4.81
N TRP A 91 0.46 5.23 3.67
CA TRP A 91 0.27 6.12 2.53
C TRP A 91 -1.16 6.62 2.46
N LEU A 92 -1.39 7.83 1.94
CA LEU A 92 -2.75 8.31 1.71
C LEU A 92 -3.44 7.57 0.55
N LYS A 93 -2.66 7.05 -0.40
CA LYS A 93 -3.14 6.24 -1.53
C LYS A 93 -2.28 4.99 -1.71
N PHE A 94 -2.81 4.02 -2.46
CA PHE A 94 -2.02 2.87 -2.88
C PHE A 94 -1.04 3.28 -3.99
N TYR A 95 0.25 3.09 -3.73
CA TYR A 95 1.33 3.27 -4.70
C TYR A 95 1.99 1.93 -5.00
N GLU A 96 2.12 1.61 -6.28
CA GLU A 96 2.77 0.37 -6.71
C GLU A 96 4.27 0.62 -6.92
N PHE A 97 5.09 0.29 -5.94
CA PHE A 97 6.55 0.24 -6.11
C PHE A 97 6.96 -1.15 -6.57
N ASN A 98 7.75 -1.24 -7.64
CA ASN A 98 8.09 -2.50 -8.28
C ASN A 98 9.60 -2.80 -8.25
N SER A 99 9.96 -4.01 -8.66
CA SER A 99 11.37 -4.45 -8.71
C SER A 99 12.22 -3.68 -9.73
N ASN A 100 11.59 -3.05 -10.73
CA ASN A 100 12.30 -2.19 -11.66
C ASN A 100 12.75 -0.89 -10.99
N ASP A 101 11.91 -0.29 -10.14
CA ASP A 101 12.27 0.91 -9.37
C ASP A 101 13.50 0.63 -8.49
N LEU A 102 13.51 -0.52 -7.79
CA LEU A 102 14.66 -0.98 -7.01
C LEU A 102 15.91 -1.19 -7.88
N ARG A 103 15.76 -1.83 -9.04
CA ARG A 103 16.86 -2.08 -9.96
C ARG A 103 17.49 -0.78 -10.47
N VAL A 104 16.66 0.20 -10.86
CA VAL A 104 17.15 1.51 -11.32
C VAL A 104 17.81 2.28 -10.17
N ALA A 105 17.22 2.26 -8.97
CA ALA A 105 17.83 2.89 -7.79
C ALA A 105 19.20 2.28 -7.45
N ARG A 106 19.34 0.95 -7.58
CA ARG A 106 20.61 0.26 -7.40
C ARG A 106 21.64 0.66 -8.46
N GLN A 107 21.23 0.79 -9.72
CA GLN A 107 22.11 1.28 -10.79
C GLN A 107 22.59 2.70 -10.52
N VAL A 108 21.72 3.58 -10.00
CA VAL A 108 22.12 4.94 -9.57
C VAL A 108 23.20 4.86 -8.50
N LEU A 109 23.05 3.99 -7.49
CA LEU A 109 24.07 3.80 -6.46
C LEU A 109 25.39 3.25 -7.02
N ASP A 110 25.34 2.31 -7.96
CA ASP A 110 26.54 1.72 -8.55
C ASP A 110 27.27 2.74 -9.47
N VAL A 111 26.56 3.63 -10.16
CA VAL A 111 27.14 4.67 -11.02
C VAL A 111 27.64 5.88 -10.23
N MET A 112 26.89 6.31 -9.21
CA MET A 112 27.24 7.46 -8.37
C MET A 112 28.14 7.08 -7.18
N GLY A 113 28.26 5.78 -6.90
CA GLY A 113 29.23 5.23 -5.98
C GLY A 113 30.63 5.34 -6.58
N SER A 114 31.43 6.25 -6.04
CA SER A 114 32.80 6.46 -6.49
C SER A 114 33.80 6.15 -5.38
N LYS A 115 35.06 5.88 -5.76
CA LYS A 115 36.19 5.79 -4.81
C LYS A 115 36.35 7.05 -3.93
N ASN A 116 35.80 8.18 -4.36
CA ASN A 116 35.86 9.46 -3.66
C ASN A 116 34.66 9.68 -2.71
N GLY A 117 33.75 8.71 -2.58
CA GLY A 117 32.55 8.78 -1.75
C GLY A 117 31.25 8.99 -2.54
N TYR A 118 30.14 9.00 -1.80
CA TYR A 118 28.78 9.17 -2.31
C TYR A 118 28.29 10.62 -2.11
N ASN A 119 27.77 11.25 -3.17
CA ASN A 119 26.98 12.48 -3.03
C ASN A 119 25.55 12.12 -2.65
N TRP A 120 25.28 12.02 -1.34
CA TRP A 120 23.99 11.57 -0.83
C TRP A 120 22.84 12.51 -1.17
N GLU A 121 23.09 13.82 -1.29
CA GLU A 121 22.05 14.78 -1.68
C GLU A 121 21.59 14.51 -3.11
N ALA A 122 22.53 14.33 -4.04
CA ALA A 122 22.19 13.99 -5.42
C ALA A 122 21.51 12.62 -5.51
N ILE A 123 22.02 11.61 -4.81
CA ILE A 123 21.44 10.25 -4.81
C ILE A 123 20.00 10.26 -4.29
N ARG A 124 19.75 10.94 -3.16
CA ARG A 124 18.39 11.06 -2.62
C ARG A 124 17.49 11.82 -3.59
N GLY A 125 17.95 12.94 -4.16
CA GLY A 125 17.18 13.68 -5.17
C GLY A 125 16.84 12.83 -6.39
N PHE A 126 17.77 12.02 -6.92
CA PHE A 126 17.46 11.11 -8.03
C PHE A 126 16.45 10.01 -7.64
N ILE A 127 16.61 9.40 -6.47
CA ILE A 127 15.71 8.33 -6.01
C ILE A 127 14.32 8.89 -5.69
N GLU A 128 14.26 10.08 -5.10
CA GLU A 128 13.04 10.81 -4.78
C GLU A 128 12.35 11.29 -6.05
N ASP A 129 12.96 12.18 -6.83
CA ASP A 129 12.27 12.86 -7.93
C ASP A 129 12.06 11.96 -9.15
N ALA A 130 13.06 11.13 -9.50
CA ALA A 130 13.04 10.40 -10.77
C ALA A 130 12.53 8.96 -10.67
N ILE A 131 12.66 8.32 -9.50
CA ILE A 131 12.35 6.87 -9.35
C ILE A 131 11.05 6.66 -8.59
N TYR A 132 11.00 7.04 -7.31
CA TYR A 132 9.86 6.72 -6.44
C TYR A 132 8.80 7.82 -6.41
N GLY A 133 9.21 9.09 -6.40
CA GLY A 133 8.33 10.25 -6.33
C GLY A 133 7.48 10.47 -7.59
N GLY A 134 7.93 9.98 -8.75
CA GLY A 134 7.12 9.96 -9.97
C GLY A 134 5.81 9.16 -9.85
N ARG A 135 5.67 8.31 -8.82
CA ARG A 135 4.44 7.56 -8.50
C ARG A 135 3.56 8.25 -7.47
N ILE A 136 4.12 9.20 -6.71
CA ILE A 136 3.46 9.82 -5.56
C ILE A 136 2.88 11.16 -5.98
N GLU A 137 1.56 11.27 -5.87
CA GLU A 137 0.84 12.51 -6.20
C GLU A 137 0.73 13.48 -5.02
N ASN A 138 0.73 12.98 -3.78
CA ASN A 138 0.46 13.79 -2.60
C ASN A 138 1.75 14.33 -1.97
N GLN A 139 1.81 15.64 -1.71
CA GLN A 139 2.97 16.28 -1.08
C GLN A 139 3.30 15.74 0.32
N LEU A 140 2.29 15.31 1.09
CA LEU A 140 2.51 14.70 2.41
C LEU A 140 3.19 13.34 2.28
N ASP A 141 2.78 12.54 1.29
CA ASP A 141 3.42 11.26 1.00
C ASP A 141 4.84 11.46 0.44
N ILE A 142 5.08 12.50 -0.36
CA ILE A 142 6.45 12.89 -0.75
C ILE A 142 7.29 13.18 0.49
N GLY A 143 6.81 13.99 1.44
CA GLY A 143 7.55 14.26 2.68
C GLY A 143 7.89 13.01 3.50
N VAL A 144 7.02 11.99 3.48
CA VAL A 144 7.31 10.70 4.10
C VAL A 144 8.38 9.92 3.33
N LEU A 145 8.32 9.92 2.00
CA LEU A 145 9.36 9.34 1.14
C LEU A 145 10.73 9.98 1.44
N SER A 146 10.81 11.32 1.46
CA SER A 146 12.05 12.06 1.74
C SER A 146 12.58 11.70 3.14
N ALA A 147 11.71 11.60 4.15
CA ALA A 147 12.12 11.22 5.52
C ALA A 147 12.77 9.83 5.59
N TYR A 148 12.26 8.84 4.85
CA TYR A 148 12.89 7.53 4.79
C TYR A 148 14.21 7.53 4.01
N LEU A 149 14.29 8.30 2.92
CA LEU A 149 15.53 8.47 2.17
C LEU A 149 16.60 9.13 3.03
N ASP A 150 16.26 10.19 3.78
CA ASP A 150 17.17 10.86 4.72
C ASP A 150 17.61 9.93 5.85
N LYS A 151 16.72 9.09 6.37
CA LYS A 151 17.05 8.11 7.42
C LYS A 151 18.03 7.06 6.91
N PHE A 152 17.71 6.39 5.80
CA PHE A 152 18.44 5.20 5.37
C PHE A 152 19.57 5.47 4.37
N LEU A 153 19.43 6.47 3.49
CA LEU A 153 20.42 6.83 2.47
C LEU A 153 21.13 8.15 2.83
N SER A 154 21.71 8.18 4.04
CA SER A 154 22.56 9.27 4.51
C SER A 154 23.95 8.80 4.88
N GLN A 155 24.91 9.72 4.78
CA GLN A 155 26.30 9.47 5.20
C GLN A 155 26.37 8.99 6.66
N LYS A 156 25.55 9.55 7.54
CA LYS A 156 25.49 9.18 8.96
C LYS A 156 25.10 7.72 9.11
N MET A 157 24.06 7.26 8.42
CA MET A 157 23.59 5.88 8.53
C MET A 157 24.59 4.90 7.93
N VAL A 158 25.10 5.20 6.74
CA VAL A 158 25.99 4.30 6.00
C VAL A 158 27.35 4.17 6.70
N MET A 159 27.89 5.24 7.30
CA MET A 159 29.17 5.20 8.02
C MET A 159 29.06 4.71 9.46
N SER A 160 27.85 4.62 10.03
CA SER A 160 27.66 4.20 11.42
C SER A 160 27.91 2.70 11.61
N ARG A 161 28.71 2.30 12.59
CA ARG A 161 28.91 0.87 12.92
C ARG A 161 27.70 0.23 13.58
N ASP A 162 26.87 1.01 14.27
CA ASP A 162 25.71 0.57 15.05
C ASP A 162 24.43 1.33 14.66
N GLY A 163 24.28 1.65 13.37
CA GLY A 163 23.16 2.44 12.87
C GLY A 163 21.80 1.78 13.17
N GLU A 164 20.87 2.61 13.65
CA GLU A 164 19.54 2.21 14.11
C GLU A 164 18.57 2.06 12.93
N LEU A 165 18.11 0.83 12.67
CA LEU A 165 17.09 0.53 11.67
C LEU A 165 15.69 0.79 12.24
N ASP A 166 15.45 0.30 13.45
CA ASP A 166 14.29 0.54 14.30
C ASP A 166 14.75 0.68 15.76
N SER A 167 13.89 1.21 16.62
CA SER A 167 14.09 1.40 18.07
C SER A 167 14.78 0.22 18.78
N ASN A 168 14.51 -1.02 18.36
CA ASN A 168 15.09 -2.24 18.93
C ASN A 168 15.99 -3.02 17.96
N LEU A 169 16.26 -2.49 16.77
CA LEU A 169 17.03 -3.18 15.72
C LEU A 169 18.17 -2.30 15.22
N ARG A 170 19.40 -2.76 15.45
CA ARG A 170 20.62 -2.12 14.96
C ARG A 170 21.29 -2.95 13.88
N MET A 171 21.99 -2.27 12.98
CA MET A 171 22.80 -2.93 11.96
C MET A 171 24.01 -3.66 12.57
N PRO A 172 24.32 -4.89 12.13
CA PRO A 172 25.57 -5.55 12.44
C PRO A 172 26.73 -5.01 11.59
N GLU A 173 27.96 -5.32 11.99
CA GLU A 173 29.10 -5.26 11.08
C GLU A 173 29.08 -6.53 10.21
N ALA A 174 28.74 -6.37 8.92
CA ALA A 174 28.72 -7.47 7.96
C ALA A 174 29.60 -7.13 6.75
N LYS A 175 30.43 -8.09 6.36
CA LYS A 175 31.45 -7.93 5.31
C LYS A 175 31.03 -8.52 3.98
N SER A 176 30.03 -9.39 4.01
CA SER A 176 29.50 -10.08 2.83
C SER A 176 27.99 -9.93 2.75
N MET A 177 27.44 -10.03 1.53
CA MET A 177 25.99 -10.01 1.33
C MET A 177 25.29 -11.21 2.00
N ASN A 178 25.99 -12.34 2.15
CA ASN A 178 25.49 -13.50 2.89
C ASN A 178 25.33 -13.21 4.39
N GLU A 179 26.26 -12.49 5.01
CA GLU A 179 26.12 -12.07 6.41
C GLU A 179 24.93 -11.11 6.61
N TRP A 180 24.69 -10.20 5.66
CA TRP A 180 23.48 -9.37 5.66
C TRP A 180 22.21 -10.21 5.52
N LEU A 181 22.21 -11.23 4.66
CA LEU A 181 21.08 -12.15 4.52
C LEU A 181 20.83 -12.95 5.80
N ASP A 182 21.88 -13.40 6.48
CA ASP A 182 21.75 -14.14 7.74
C ASP A 182 21.29 -13.24 8.89
N PHE A 183 21.73 -11.99 8.92
CA PHE A 183 21.17 -10.98 9.83
C PHE A 183 19.66 -10.82 9.64
N VAL A 184 19.20 -10.64 8.41
CA VAL A 184 17.77 -10.51 8.08
C VAL A 184 16.98 -11.73 8.53
N LYS A 185 17.50 -12.95 8.27
CA LYS A 185 16.81 -14.19 8.67
C LYS A 185 16.70 -14.35 10.19
N ASN A 186 17.74 -13.97 10.92
CA ASN A 186 17.87 -14.26 12.35
C ASN A 186 17.29 -13.16 13.25
N MET A 187 17.43 -11.89 12.86
CA MET A 187 17.09 -10.75 13.72
C MET A 187 15.73 -10.13 13.40
N ILE A 188 15.23 -10.27 12.16
CA ILE A 188 13.91 -9.73 11.80
C ILE A 188 12.83 -10.76 12.14
N PRO A 189 11.79 -10.37 12.91
CA PRO A 189 10.64 -11.23 13.19
C PRO A 189 9.88 -11.59 11.91
N GLU A 190 9.12 -12.68 11.94
CA GLU A 190 8.23 -13.03 10.82
C GLU A 190 7.03 -12.09 10.73
N GLU A 191 6.57 -11.58 11.87
CA GLU A 191 5.49 -10.60 11.97
C GLU A 191 6.06 -9.18 12.01
N ASP A 192 5.61 -8.34 11.09
CA ASP A 192 6.03 -6.95 11.00
C ASP A 192 5.36 -6.12 12.09
N LYS A 193 6.17 -5.51 12.96
CA LYS A 193 5.69 -4.57 13.97
C LYS A 193 5.46 -3.18 13.36
N PRO A 194 4.43 -2.42 13.80
CA PRO A 194 4.22 -1.04 13.38
C PRO A 194 5.45 -0.13 13.58
N SER A 195 6.28 -0.41 14.60
CA SER A 195 7.53 0.31 14.88
C SER A 195 8.51 0.28 13.71
N LEU A 196 8.58 -0.82 12.95
CA LEU A 196 9.44 -0.95 11.78
C LEU A 196 9.08 0.07 10.69
N PHE A 197 7.80 0.46 10.63
CA PHE A 197 7.28 1.50 9.74
C PHE A 197 7.30 2.89 10.39
N GLY A 198 7.79 3.05 11.62
CA GLY A 198 7.67 4.31 12.37
C GLY A 198 6.22 4.70 12.69
N LEU A 199 5.32 3.71 12.72
CA LEU A 199 3.89 3.88 13.04
C LEU A 199 3.61 3.52 14.50
N PRO A 200 2.57 4.10 15.11
CA PRO A 200 2.21 3.82 16.50
C PRO A 200 1.68 2.38 16.66
N GLU A 201 1.93 1.78 17.84
CA GLU A 201 1.59 0.37 18.10
C GLU A 201 0.09 0.06 18.04
N ASN A 202 -0.78 1.04 18.30
CA ASN A 202 -2.23 0.89 18.20
C ASN A 202 -2.72 0.54 16.78
N LEU A 203 -1.89 0.82 15.76
CA LEU A 203 -2.18 0.52 14.38
C LEU A 203 -2.19 -0.99 14.11
N GLY A 204 -1.34 -1.76 14.79
CA GLY A 204 -1.30 -3.23 14.67
C GLY A 204 -2.66 -3.86 15.02
N ALA A 205 -3.23 -3.47 16.16
CA ALA A 205 -4.54 -3.96 16.60
C ALA A 205 -5.66 -3.59 15.61
N THR A 206 -5.62 -2.40 15.01
CA THR A 206 -6.64 -1.96 14.06
C THR A 206 -6.51 -2.71 12.73
N TYR A 207 -5.28 -2.95 12.27
CA TYR A 207 -4.99 -3.76 11.09
C TYR A 207 -5.50 -5.19 11.26
N GLU A 208 -5.18 -5.83 12.38
CA GLU A 208 -5.64 -7.19 12.69
C GLU A 208 -7.17 -7.30 12.75
N LEU A 209 -7.83 -6.32 13.36
CA LEU A 209 -9.30 -6.27 13.43
C LEU A 209 -9.94 -6.19 12.04
N GLU A 210 -9.38 -5.36 11.14
CA GLU A 210 -9.89 -5.21 9.79
C GLU A 210 -9.64 -6.48 8.95
N GLN A 211 -8.43 -7.06 9.03
CA GLN A 211 -8.13 -8.33 8.35
C GLN A 211 -9.01 -9.49 8.84
N SER A 212 -9.28 -9.54 10.15
CA SER A 212 -10.21 -10.51 10.73
C SER A 212 -11.63 -10.31 10.19
N ARG A 213 -12.10 -9.06 10.15
CA ARG A 213 -13.41 -8.71 9.60
C ARG A 213 -13.54 -9.09 8.12
N GLN A 214 -12.53 -8.80 7.31
CA GLN A 214 -12.48 -9.18 5.90
C GLN A 214 -12.53 -10.70 5.73
N THR A 215 -11.69 -11.43 6.46
CA THR A 215 -11.67 -12.90 6.45
C THR A 215 -13.03 -13.48 6.82
N ILE A 216 -13.66 -13.00 7.90
CA ILE A 216 -15.00 -13.43 8.32
C ILE A 216 -16.05 -13.12 7.25
N ASN A 217 -15.97 -11.97 6.59
CA ASN A 217 -16.89 -11.61 5.51
C ASN A 217 -16.72 -12.52 4.29
N SER A 218 -15.49 -12.86 3.91
CA SER A 218 -15.18 -13.84 2.85
C SER A 218 -15.68 -15.24 3.20
N LEU A 219 -15.52 -15.70 4.45
CA LEU A 219 -16.09 -16.96 4.92
C LEU A 219 -17.63 -16.95 4.84
N ARG A 220 -18.26 -15.84 5.25
CA ARG A 220 -19.71 -15.67 5.18
C ARG A 220 -20.24 -15.60 3.76
N SER A 221 -19.51 -14.98 2.82
CA SER A 221 -19.94 -14.91 1.41
C SER A 221 -19.92 -16.30 0.78
N MET A 222 -18.92 -17.13 1.10
CA MET A 222 -18.88 -18.53 0.67
C MET A 222 -20.08 -19.34 1.16
N GLN A 223 -20.54 -19.13 2.40
CA GLN A 223 -21.72 -19.81 2.95
C GLN A 223 -23.05 -19.40 2.26
N LYS A 224 -23.15 -18.16 1.77
CA LYS A 224 -24.40 -17.59 1.24
C LYS A 224 -24.71 -17.95 -0.20
N TYR A 225 -23.78 -18.56 -0.94
CA TYR A 225 -24.03 -18.99 -2.32
C TYR A 225 -25.12 -20.08 -2.46
N SER A 226 -25.68 -20.59 -1.35
CA SER A 226 -26.68 -21.66 -1.40
C SER A 226 -28.14 -21.24 -1.61
N ARG A 227 -28.60 -20.03 -1.25
CA ARG A 227 -30.04 -19.70 -1.34
C ARG A 227 -30.29 -18.19 -1.45
N SER A 228 -30.76 -17.72 -2.61
CA SER A 228 -31.52 -16.47 -2.65
C SER A 228 -32.58 -16.53 -3.75
N SER A 229 -33.85 -16.49 -3.33
CA SER A 229 -35.00 -16.32 -4.21
C SER A 229 -35.34 -14.83 -4.31
N THR A 230 -35.69 -14.35 -5.52
CA THR A 230 -35.81 -12.93 -5.87
C THR A 230 -36.89 -12.18 -5.07
N LEU A 231 -37.89 -12.88 -4.53
CA LEU A 231 -38.98 -12.29 -3.75
C LEU A 231 -38.60 -12.02 -2.28
N GLU A 232 -37.64 -12.76 -1.72
CA GLU A 232 -37.13 -12.51 -0.36
C GLU A 232 -36.24 -11.26 -0.31
N ALA A 233 -35.66 -10.85 -1.45
CA ALA A 233 -34.74 -9.72 -1.54
C ALA A 233 -35.41 -8.37 -1.23
N PHE A 234 -36.64 -8.12 -1.70
CA PHE A 234 -37.34 -6.85 -1.46
C PHE A 234 -37.73 -6.68 0.02
N SER A 235 -38.25 -7.74 0.64
CA SER A 235 -38.60 -7.75 2.07
C SER A 235 -37.36 -7.56 2.96
N GLN A 236 -36.24 -8.16 2.58
CA GLN A 236 -34.96 -7.95 3.27
C GLN A 236 -34.43 -6.52 3.11
N TRP A 237 -34.58 -5.92 1.92
CA TRP A 237 -34.12 -4.55 1.67
C TRP A 237 -34.95 -3.53 2.46
N ALA A 238 -36.28 -3.69 2.47
CA ALA A 238 -37.18 -2.87 3.28
C ALA A 238 -36.80 -2.93 4.77
N LYS A 239 -36.55 -4.13 5.32
CA LYS A 239 -36.10 -4.29 6.72
C LYS A 239 -34.76 -3.61 7.01
N LYS A 240 -33.81 -3.62 6.06
CA LYS A 240 -32.50 -2.96 6.21
C LYS A 240 -32.60 -1.43 6.17
N LEU A 241 -33.59 -0.88 5.45
CA LEU A 241 -33.79 0.56 5.34
C LEU A 241 -34.60 1.18 6.49
N GLN A 242 -35.44 0.40 7.18
CA GLN A 242 -36.26 0.90 8.29
C GLN A 242 -35.46 1.65 9.37
N PRO A 243 -34.28 1.19 9.84
CA PRO A 243 -33.47 1.93 10.80
C PRO A 243 -33.01 3.31 10.28
N VAL A 244 -32.67 3.40 8.99
CA VAL A 244 -32.23 4.65 8.36
C VAL A 244 -33.39 5.64 8.31
N LEU A 245 -34.58 5.18 7.90
CA LEU A 245 -35.79 6.01 7.87
C LEU A 245 -36.24 6.45 9.28
N ALA A 246 -36.13 5.56 10.27
CA ALA A 246 -36.42 5.88 11.65
C ALA A 246 -35.43 6.93 12.21
N PHE A 247 -34.14 6.79 11.90
CA PHE A 247 -33.12 7.76 12.26
C PHE A 247 -33.39 9.12 11.61
N TRP A 248 -33.69 9.14 10.31
CA TRP A 248 -34.05 10.37 9.59
C TRP A 248 -35.26 11.07 10.22
N LYS A 249 -36.34 10.32 10.48
CA LYS A 249 -37.54 10.86 11.15
C LYS A 249 -37.20 11.44 12.52
N ARG A 250 -36.40 10.75 13.33
CA ARG A 250 -35.97 11.23 14.66
C ARG A 250 -35.12 12.50 14.57
N LEU A 251 -34.24 12.59 13.57
CA LEU A 251 -33.37 13.75 13.36
C LEU A 251 -34.15 15.01 12.98
N HIS A 252 -35.26 14.86 12.24
CA HIS A 252 -36.11 15.97 11.82
C HIS A 252 -37.27 16.31 12.75
N GLN A 253 -37.65 15.41 13.66
CA GLN A 253 -38.71 15.67 14.66
C GLN A 253 -38.42 16.88 15.57
N GLN A 254 -37.15 17.28 15.71
CA GLN A 254 -36.72 18.40 16.55
C GLN A 254 -36.21 19.63 15.77
N ASN A 255 -36.14 19.55 14.43
CA ASN A 255 -35.48 20.57 13.60
C ASN A 255 -36.37 21.04 12.43
N ASP A 256 -36.72 22.33 12.41
CA ASP A 256 -37.50 22.98 11.33
C ASP A 256 -36.66 23.33 10.08
N LEU A 257 -35.50 22.69 9.88
CA LEU A 257 -34.62 22.90 8.72
C LEU A 257 -35.32 22.64 7.37
N LEU A 258 -36.36 21.81 7.37
CA LEU A 258 -37.18 21.55 6.17
C LEU A 258 -38.12 22.73 5.83
N GLN A 259 -38.43 23.57 6.82
CA GLN A 259 -39.29 24.76 6.68
C GLN A 259 -38.48 26.05 6.51
N ALA A 260 -37.17 26.03 6.75
CA ALA A 260 -36.30 27.19 6.57
C ALA A 260 -36.38 27.73 5.13
N GLU A 261 -36.79 28.99 4.99
CA GLU A 261 -36.76 29.75 3.74
C GLU A 261 -35.43 30.49 3.62
N LEU A 262 -34.83 30.45 2.44
CA LEU A 262 -33.60 31.17 2.14
C LEU A 262 -33.91 32.65 2.02
N LYS A 263 -33.24 33.47 2.84
CA LYS A 263 -33.17 34.91 2.61
C LYS A 263 -31.86 35.18 1.89
N ASP A 264 -31.94 35.59 0.63
CA ASP A 264 -30.79 36.17 -0.06
C ASP A 264 -30.42 37.44 0.69
N SER A 265 -29.24 37.45 1.32
CA SER A 265 -28.71 38.67 1.93
C SER A 265 -27.48 39.08 1.13
N ASP A 266 -27.57 40.23 0.45
CA ASP A 266 -26.44 40.92 -0.17
C ASP A 266 -25.59 41.58 0.93
N SER A 267 -24.95 40.75 1.76
CA SER A 267 -24.03 41.22 2.80
C SER A 267 -22.66 41.46 2.20
N THR A 268 -22.04 42.59 2.52
CA THR A 268 -20.66 42.90 2.10
C THR A 268 -19.60 42.22 2.98
N ASP A 269 -20.01 41.50 4.03
CA ASP A 269 -19.10 40.78 4.93
C ASP A 269 -18.84 39.36 4.41
N PRO A 270 -17.56 39.00 4.09
CA PRO A 270 -17.21 37.69 3.55
C PRO A 270 -17.54 36.52 4.49
N ILE A 271 -17.59 36.74 5.81
CA ILE A 271 -17.96 35.68 6.77
C ILE A 271 -19.46 35.40 6.67
N ILE A 272 -20.28 36.45 6.58
CA ILE A 272 -21.72 36.32 6.45
C ILE A 272 -22.08 35.69 5.10
N ASP A 273 -21.39 36.06 4.04
CA ASP A 273 -21.57 35.47 2.71
C ASP A 273 -21.21 33.96 2.68
N MET A 274 -20.10 33.57 3.33
CA MET A 274 -19.75 32.16 3.52
C MET A 274 -20.82 31.40 4.31
N LEU A 275 -21.31 31.97 5.42
CA LEU A 275 -22.35 31.34 6.24
C LEU A 275 -23.68 31.20 5.48
N ASN A 276 -24.05 32.20 4.68
CA ASN A 276 -25.22 32.12 3.80
C ASN A 276 -25.05 31.04 2.74
N THR A 277 -23.89 30.95 2.12
CA THR A 277 -23.57 29.93 1.12
C THR A 277 -23.64 28.52 1.74
N GLU A 278 -23.10 28.33 2.94
CA GLU A 278 -23.21 27.08 3.68
C GLU A 278 -24.67 26.76 4.07
N MET A 279 -25.46 27.76 4.43
CA MET A 279 -26.89 27.58 4.71
C MET A 279 -27.68 27.16 3.45
N HIS A 280 -27.32 27.70 2.28
CA HIS A 280 -27.83 27.27 0.98
C HIS A 280 -27.47 25.81 0.67
N PHE A 281 -26.22 25.39 0.88
CA PHE A 281 -25.81 23.98 0.73
C PHE A 281 -26.50 23.07 1.75
N GLY A 282 -26.64 23.51 3.00
CA GLY A 282 -27.33 22.79 4.07
C GLY A 282 -28.80 22.51 3.77
N ILE A 283 -29.49 23.41 3.07
CA ILE A 283 -30.87 23.19 2.59
C ILE A 283 -30.95 22.15 1.46
N GLY A 284 -29.81 21.71 0.90
CA GLY A 284 -29.71 20.50 0.08
C GLY A 284 -30.27 19.24 0.75
N VAL A 285 -30.38 19.23 2.09
CA VAL A 285 -31.13 18.24 2.88
C VAL A 285 -32.58 18.07 2.41
N LYS A 286 -33.24 19.11 1.88
CA LYS A 286 -34.60 19.01 1.29
C LYS A 286 -34.62 18.06 0.06
N LYS A 287 -33.56 18.05 -0.74
CA LYS A 287 -33.42 17.12 -1.89
C LYS A 287 -33.24 15.68 -1.45
N ILE A 288 -32.58 15.46 -0.30
CA ILE A 288 -32.47 14.13 0.32
C ILE A 288 -33.84 13.71 0.86
N HIS A 289 -34.54 14.63 1.54
CA HIS A 289 -35.88 14.36 2.08
C HIS A 289 -36.89 13.97 1.00
N SER A 290 -36.88 14.62 -0.17
CA SER A 290 -37.78 14.28 -1.28
C SER A 290 -37.50 12.91 -1.91
N LYS A 291 -36.33 12.32 -1.68
CA LYS A 291 -35.90 11.02 -2.24
C LYS A 291 -36.05 9.85 -1.26
N LEU A 292 -36.39 10.12 0.00
CA LEU A 292 -36.63 9.14 1.07
C LEU A 292 -38.12 8.83 1.21
#